data_AF-A0A7D9CZB5-F1
#
_entry.id   AF-A0A7D9CZB5-F1
#
_cell.length_a   1.000
_cell.length_b   1.000
_cell.length_c   1.000
_cell.angle_alpha   90.00
_cell.angle_beta   90.00
_cell.angle_gamma   90.00
#
_symmetry.space_group_name_H-M   'P 1'
#
loop_
_entity.id
_entity.type
_entity.pdbx_description
1 polymer ?
#
loop_
_entity_poly.entity_id
_entity_poly.type
_entity_poly.pdbx_seq_one_letter_code
_entity_poly.pdbx_strand_id
1 'polypeptide(L)'
;MAPVIVKFEDKYNPNNVKISKAQKKVLRSGKPISTEQLLRKQRLEEKRKLRGRRHTKDDEDNTKNDLQLQRLLDESHILSGGNQSHEQRFSGAELTLESMALEGDTIGSSRVRTLSERMKKLSETNGGSDRKLENMPMSIRKGMIRAQMRRISKYEEEAREAGIVLSKNRKGQFRKIHDSGSSSFTERIGTGVKKQVRLRDRGLKINSVGKATSHGVILSKHDIAKITGGDRRKRGRRDRR
;
A
#
# COMPACT_ATOMS: atom_id res chain seq x y z
N MET A 1 -3.82 -53.94 60.99
CA MET A 1 -3.66 -53.40 59.62
C MET A 1 -5.03 -52.98 59.13
N ALA A 2 -5.22 -51.70 58.78
CA ALA A 2 -6.47 -51.21 58.22
C ALA A 2 -6.42 -51.25 56.68
N PRO A 3 -7.54 -51.53 55.99
CA PRO A 3 -7.55 -51.64 54.53
C PRO A 3 -7.41 -50.27 53.84
N VAL A 4 -6.63 -50.25 52.75
CA VAL A 4 -6.48 -49.08 51.87
C VAL A 4 -7.69 -48.98 50.95
N ILE A 5 -8.44 -47.88 51.05
CA ILE A 5 -9.58 -47.59 50.18
C ILE A 5 -9.11 -46.65 49.07
N VAL A 6 -9.13 -47.14 47.82
CA VAL A 6 -8.94 -46.31 46.62
C VAL A 6 -10.31 -45.94 46.08
N LYS A 7 -10.66 -44.65 46.13
CA LYS A 7 -11.87 -44.11 45.49
C LYS A 7 -11.51 -43.59 44.10
N PHE A 8 -12.13 -44.13 43.07
CA PHE A 8 -12.03 -43.57 41.73
C PHE A 8 -13.03 -42.42 41.60
N GLU A 9 -12.53 -41.23 41.26
CA GLU A 9 -13.40 -40.12 40.88
C GLU A 9 -13.83 -40.32 39.41
N ASP A 10 -15.13 -40.52 39.18
CA ASP A 10 -15.74 -40.65 37.85
C ASP A 10 -15.75 -39.32 37.09
N LYS A 11 -14.56 -38.75 36.81
CA LYS A 11 -14.41 -37.57 35.96
C LYS A 11 -14.69 -37.86 34.49
N TYR A 12 -14.69 -39.15 34.12
CA TYR A 12 -14.93 -39.62 32.76
C TYR A 12 -16.26 -40.39 32.72
N ASN A 13 -17.37 -39.67 32.65
CA ASN A 13 -18.66 -40.29 32.37
C ASN A 13 -18.64 -40.83 30.92
N PRO A 14 -18.74 -42.17 30.70
CA PRO A 14 -18.63 -42.77 29.39
C PRO A 14 -19.71 -42.27 28.41
N ASN A 15 -20.81 -41.72 28.93
CA ASN A 15 -21.92 -41.21 28.12
C ASN A 15 -21.66 -39.80 27.54
N ASN A 16 -20.60 -39.08 27.98
CA ASN A 16 -20.30 -37.73 27.49
C ASN A 16 -19.01 -37.65 26.64
N VAL A 17 -18.46 -38.80 26.22
CA VAL A 17 -17.25 -38.82 25.37
C VAL A 17 -17.64 -38.51 23.92
N LYS A 18 -17.56 -37.24 23.53
CA LYS A 18 -17.72 -36.82 22.12
C LYS A 18 -16.49 -37.26 21.31
N ILE A 19 -16.60 -38.41 20.65
CA ILE A 19 -15.57 -38.91 19.73
C ILE A 19 -15.41 -37.91 18.57
N SER A 20 -14.19 -37.42 18.34
CA SER A 20 -13.92 -36.49 17.24
C SER A 20 -14.22 -37.14 15.87
N LYS A 21 -14.61 -36.33 14.87
CA LYS A 21 -14.87 -36.83 13.50
C LYS A 21 -13.67 -37.61 12.93
N ALA A 22 -12.45 -37.25 13.31
CA ALA A 22 -11.22 -37.94 12.93
C ALA A 22 -11.13 -39.33 13.57
N GLN A 23 -11.34 -39.43 14.89
CA GLN A 23 -11.35 -40.72 15.59
C GLN A 23 -12.48 -41.63 15.07
N LYS A 24 -13.66 -41.09 14.76
CA LYS A 24 -14.78 -41.86 14.19
C LYS A 24 -14.45 -42.45 12.82
N LYS A 25 -13.73 -41.72 11.95
CA LYS A 25 -13.26 -42.22 10.66
C LYS A 25 -12.22 -43.33 10.81
N VAL A 26 -11.33 -43.21 11.79
CA VAL A 26 -10.29 -44.21 12.04
C VAL A 26 -10.89 -45.50 12.61
N LEU A 27 -11.78 -45.38 13.60
CA LEU A 27 -12.52 -46.51 14.16
C LEU A 27 -13.33 -47.27 13.10
N ARG A 28 -13.90 -46.55 12.12
CA ARG A 28 -14.63 -47.13 10.98
C ARG A 28 -13.74 -47.68 9.87
N SER A 29 -12.45 -47.36 9.86
CA SER A 29 -11.57 -47.70 8.74
C SER A 29 -11.11 -49.16 8.73
N GLY A 30 -11.40 -49.94 9.78
CA GLY A 30 -11.08 -51.37 9.90
C GLY A 30 -9.59 -51.71 9.87
N LYS A 31 -8.72 -50.69 9.76
CA LYS A 31 -7.26 -50.84 9.67
C LYS A 31 -6.66 -50.60 11.05
N PRO A 32 -5.78 -51.50 11.55
CA PRO A 32 -5.08 -51.25 12.80
C PRO A 32 -4.20 -50.00 12.64
N ILE A 33 -4.30 -49.07 13.59
CA ILE A 33 -3.46 -47.88 13.58
C ILE A 33 -2.05 -48.31 13.99
N SER A 34 -1.09 -48.20 13.07
CA SER A 34 0.32 -48.32 13.44
C SER A 34 0.75 -47.06 14.22
N THR A 35 1.47 -47.26 15.33
CA THR A 35 2.03 -46.19 16.18
C THR A 35 2.90 -45.22 15.35
N GLU A 36 3.60 -45.74 14.34
CA GLU A 36 4.42 -44.95 13.41
C GLU A 36 3.58 -44.00 12.56
N GLN A 37 2.38 -44.41 12.13
CA GLN A 37 1.50 -43.57 11.32
C GLN A 37 0.94 -42.40 12.13
N LEU A 38 0.70 -42.62 13.43
CA LEU A 38 0.21 -41.61 14.37
C LEU A 38 1.30 -40.56 14.63
N LEU A 39 2.52 -41.00 14.92
CA LEU A 39 3.71 -40.15 15.06
C LEU A 39 4.02 -39.38 13.77
N ARG A 40 3.87 -40.02 12.60
CA ARG A 40 4.07 -39.37 11.30
C ARG A 40 3.05 -38.26 11.06
N LYS A 41 1.77 -38.46 11.43
CA LYS A 41 0.73 -37.42 11.32
C LYS A 41 1.00 -36.25 12.26
N GLN A 42 1.37 -36.51 13.51
CA GLN A 42 1.71 -35.47 14.49
C GLN A 42 2.89 -34.62 14.00
N ARG A 43 3.98 -35.26 13.53
CA ARG A 43 5.14 -34.56 12.94
C ARG A 43 4.77 -33.72 11.71
N LEU A 44 3.78 -34.16 10.92
CA LEU A 44 3.33 -33.45 9.72
C LEU A 44 2.48 -32.23 10.09
N GLU A 45 1.64 -32.32 11.12
CA GLU A 45 0.90 -31.18 11.68
C GLU A 45 1.85 -30.15 12.32
N GLU A 46 2.85 -30.59 13.08
CA GLU A 46 3.89 -29.72 13.63
C GLU A 46 4.66 -29.00 12.53
N LYS A 47 5.06 -29.72 11.47
CA LYS A 47 5.72 -29.12 10.29
C LYS A 47 4.83 -28.12 9.57
N ARG A 48 3.51 -28.34 9.50
CA ARG A 48 2.56 -27.37 8.93
C ARG A 48 2.43 -26.12 9.80
N LYS A 49 2.36 -26.26 11.12
CA LYS A 49 2.36 -25.14 12.07
C LYS A 49 3.66 -24.33 12.02
N LEU A 50 4.80 -25.00 11.87
CA LEU A 50 6.11 -24.36 11.72
C LEU A 50 6.29 -23.65 10.37
N ARG A 51 5.70 -24.17 9.29
CA ARG A 51 5.72 -23.52 7.97
C ARG A 51 4.90 -22.23 7.91
N GLY A 52 3.84 -22.10 8.71
CA GLY A 52 3.05 -20.88 8.84
C GLY A 52 3.71 -19.74 9.62
N ARG A 53 4.95 -19.91 10.12
CA ARG A 53 5.71 -18.88 10.85
C ARG A 53 6.77 -18.16 10.00
N ARG A 54 6.97 -18.57 8.75
CA ARG A 54 7.88 -17.88 7.83
C ARG A 54 7.05 -16.90 7.02
N HIS A 55 7.47 -15.64 6.93
CA HIS A 55 6.90 -14.65 6.01
C HIS A 55 6.67 -15.28 4.63
N THR A 56 5.44 -15.69 4.35
CA THR A 56 5.06 -16.18 3.02
C THR A 56 4.46 -15.03 2.23
N LYS A 57 4.30 -15.21 0.90
CA LYS A 57 3.51 -14.28 0.09
C LYS A 57 2.10 -14.09 0.67
N ASP A 58 1.57 -15.12 1.35
CA ASP A 58 0.28 -15.07 2.02
C ASP A 58 0.27 -14.03 3.16
N ASP A 59 1.39 -13.82 3.88
CA ASP A 59 1.46 -12.79 4.95
C ASP A 59 1.47 -11.37 4.38
N GLU A 60 2.17 -11.14 3.26
CA GLU A 60 2.09 -9.85 2.56
C GLU A 60 0.68 -9.59 2.01
N ASP A 61 0.03 -10.62 1.50
CA ASP A 61 -1.32 -10.47 0.95
C ASP A 61 -2.35 -10.31 2.09
N ASN A 62 -2.15 -10.95 3.23
CA ASN A 62 -2.95 -10.75 4.44
C ASN A 62 -2.83 -9.30 4.94
N THR A 63 -1.61 -8.74 5.01
CA THR A 63 -1.41 -7.33 5.42
C THR A 63 -1.93 -6.32 4.38
N LYS A 64 -1.87 -6.65 3.09
CA LYS A 64 -2.51 -5.86 2.01
C LYS A 64 -4.04 -5.94 2.03
N ASN A 65 -4.61 -7.03 2.52
CA ASN A 65 -6.06 -7.20 2.62
C ASN A 65 -6.63 -6.75 3.96
N ASP A 66 -5.76 -6.53 4.96
CA ASP A 66 -6.13 -5.97 6.24
C ASP A 66 -6.43 -4.47 6.13
N LEU A 67 -7.72 -4.18 5.95
CA LEU A 67 -8.24 -2.83 5.83
C LEU A 67 -8.12 -2.02 7.13
N GLN A 68 -8.11 -2.65 8.30
CA GLN A 68 -7.92 -1.93 9.57
C GLN A 68 -6.47 -1.48 9.69
N LEU A 69 -5.53 -2.37 9.40
CA LEU A 69 -4.10 -2.05 9.40
C LEU A 69 -3.77 -0.94 8.38
N GLN A 70 -4.32 -1.03 7.16
CA GLN A 70 -4.09 0.00 6.15
C GLN A 70 -4.63 1.37 6.57
N ARG A 71 -5.83 1.42 7.14
CA ARG A 71 -6.40 2.68 7.67
C ARG A 71 -5.51 3.25 8.77
N LEU A 72 -5.05 2.41 9.69
CA LEU A 72 -4.17 2.84 10.77
C LEU A 72 -2.86 3.44 10.24
N LEU A 73 -2.22 2.78 9.27
CA LEU A 73 -0.97 3.26 8.68
C LEU A 73 -1.16 4.58 7.92
N ASP A 74 -2.20 4.69 7.10
CA ASP A 74 -2.48 5.90 6.31
C ASP A 74 -2.86 7.10 7.21
N GLU A 75 -3.65 6.85 8.25
CA GLU A 75 -4.23 7.87 9.14
C GLU A 75 -3.34 8.18 10.35
N SER A 76 -2.26 7.41 10.57
CA SER A 76 -1.35 7.54 11.72
C SER A 76 -0.84 8.97 11.92
N HIS A 77 -0.61 9.73 10.85
CA HIS A 77 -0.18 11.14 10.92
C HIS A 77 -1.27 12.07 11.47
N ILE A 78 -2.54 11.80 11.17
CA ILE A 78 -3.69 12.56 11.69
C ILE A 78 -3.90 12.21 13.17
N LEU A 79 -3.82 10.91 13.51
CA LEU A 79 -3.99 10.43 14.88
C LEU A 79 -2.86 10.90 15.78
N SER A 80 -1.61 10.83 15.31
CA SER A 80 -0.45 11.36 16.02
C SER A 80 -0.60 12.87 16.24
N GLY A 81 -0.90 13.65 15.19
CA GLY A 81 -1.03 15.10 15.33
C GLY A 81 -2.20 15.56 16.22
N GLY A 82 -3.30 14.79 16.26
CA GLY A 82 -4.39 15.01 17.20
C GLY A 82 -4.04 14.68 18.65
N ASN A 83 -3.14 13.70 18.84
CA ASN A 83 -2.68 13.23 20.13
C ASN A 83 -1.34 13.85 20.55
N GLN A 84 -0.78 14.83 19.84
CA GLN A 84 0.48 15.50 20.23
C GLN A 84 0.34 16.42 21.46
N SER A 85 -0.83 16.46 22.10
CA SER A 85 -0.91 16.81 23.53
C SER A 85 -0.18 15.81 24.43
N HIS A 86 0.08 14.58 23.96
CA HIS A 86 0.55 13.46 24.77
C HIS A 86 2.08 13.45 25.01
N GLU A 87 2.90 13.99 24.10
CA GLU A 87 4.36 14.03 24.30
C GLU A 87 4.85 15.26 25.08
N GLN A 88 4.03 16.31 25.24
CA GLN A 88 4.49 17.55 25.91
C GLN A 88 3.48 18.22 26.86
N ARG A 89 2.25 17.72 27.06
CA ARG A 89 1.28 18.35 27.99
C ARG A 89 0.41 17.32 28.71
N PHE A 90 0.90 16.83 29.85
CA PHE A 90 0.05 16.24 30.90
C PHE A 90 -0.96 17.30 31.37
N SER A 91 -2.19 17.23 30.86
CA SER A 91 -3.29 18.11 31.25
C SER A 91 -4.54 17.26 31.41
N GLY A 92 -5.21 17.35 32.56
CA GLY A 92 -6.30 16.46 33.02
C GLY A 92 -7.56 16.31 32.14
N ALA A 93 -7.58 16.91 30.94
CA ALA A 93 -8.53 16.58 29.87
C ALA A 93 -8.16 15.28 29.12
N GLU A 94 -6.96 14.74 29.38
CA GLU A 94 -6.45 13.47 28.85
C GLU A 94 -7.23 12.26 29.38
N LEU A 95 -7.47 12.20 30.70
CA LEU A 95 -8.20 11.09 31.37
C LEU A 95 -9.65 10.96 30.87
N THR A 96 -10.31 12.08 30.58
CA THR A 96 -11.67 12.06 30.03
C THR A 96 -11.69 11.58 28.58
N LEU A 97 -10.69 11.95 27.76
CA LEU A 97 -10.56 11.45 26.39
C LEU A 97 -10.12 9.98 26.32
N GLU A 98 -9.25 9.51 27.23
CA GLU A 98 -8.83 8.11 27.32
C GLU A 98 -10.01 7.21 27.73
N SER A 99 -10.83 7.66 28.69
CA SER A 99 -12.04 6.94 29.10
C SER A 99 -13.10 6.84 27.98
N MET A 100 -13.17 7.82 27.08
CA MET A 100 -14.05 7.78 25.91
C MET A 100 -13.43 7.09 24.68
N ALA A 101 -12.10 7.08 24.55
CA ALA A 101 -11.38 6.39 23.48
C ALA A 101 -11.33 4.87 23.67
N LEU A 102 -11.57 4.39 24.90
CA LEU A 102 -11.70 2.97 25.23
C LEU A 102 -12.86 2.28 24.46
N GLU A 103 -13.82 3.05 23.94
CA GLU A 103 -14.94 2.58 23.10
C GLU A 103 -14.72 2.76 21.58
N GLY A 104 -13.48 3.01 21.13
CA GLY A 104 -13.10 2.79 19.73
C GLY A 104 -13.39 3.91 18.73
N ASP A 105 -13.85 5.07 19.20
CA ASP A 105 -14.16 6.21 18.33
C ASP A 105 -13.16 7.35 18.50
N THR A 106 -12.44 7.69 17.42
CA THR A 106 -11.73 8.98 17.33
C THR A 106 -12.75 10.11 17.51
N ILE A 107 -12.47 11.09 18.38
CA ILE A 107 -13.41 12.16 18.71
C ILE A 107 -13.03 13.46 17.98
N GLY A 108 -14.04 14.23 17.58
CA GLY A 108 -13.86 15.62 17.14
C GLY A 108 -13.20 15.80 15.77
N SER A 109 -12.24 16.73 15.68
CA SER A 109 -11.61 17.15 14.42
C SER A 109 -10.81 16.03 13.76
N SER A 110 -10.17 15.17 14.54
CA SER A 110 -9.47 13.97 14.05
C SER A 110 -10.43 13.01 13.36
N ARG A 111 -11.63 12.78 13.91
CA ARG A 111 -12.68 11.95 13.28
C ARG A 111 -13.09 12.48 11.91
N VAL A 112 -13.32 13.78 11.83
CA VAL A 112 -13.75 14.42 10.57
C VAL A 112 -12.66 14.28 9.52
N ARG A 113 -11.39 14.44 9.90
CA ARG A 113 -10.23 14.30 9.00
C ARG A 113 -9.98 12.87 8.56
N THR A 114 -10.05 11.89 9.47
CA THR A 114 -9.90 10.49 9.11
C THR A 114 -11.03 10.03 8.20
N LEU A 115 -12.28 10.43 8.51
CA LEU A 115 -13.43 10.15 7.65
C LEU A 115 -13.28 10.82 6.28
N SER A 116 -12.85 12.08 6.22
CA SER A 116 -12.65 12.77 4.94
C SER A 116 -11.52 12.14 4.11
N GLU A 117 -10.42 11.70 4.73
CA GLU A 117 -9.34 10.98 4.04
C GLU A 117 -9.81 9.61 3.53
N ARG A 118 -10.61 8.87 4.31
CA ARG A 118 -11.22 7.60 3.86
C ARG A 118 -12.13 7.81 2.65
N MET A 119 -13.04 8.78 2.71
CA MET A 119 -13.94 9.09 1.59
C MET A 119 -13.19 9.57 0.36
N LYS A 120 -12.12 10.35 0.55
CA LYS A 120 -11.21 10.75 -0.51
C LYS A 120 -10.53 9.53 -1.14
N LYS A 121 -9.94 8.62 -0.36
CA LYS A 121 -9.31 7.41 -0.87
C LYS A 121 -10.28 6.52 -1.66
N LEU A 122 -11.52 6.39 -1.19
CA LEU A 122 -12.57 5.62 -1.88
C LEU A 122 -13.03 6.32 -3.17
N SER A 123 -13.15 7.64 -3.17
CA SER A 123 -13.55 8.40 -4.36
C SER A 123 -12.43 8.52 -5.40
N GLU A 124 -11.16 8.32 -5.03
CA GLU A 124 -10.04 8.42 -5.98
C GLU A 124 -10.05 7.35 -7.08
N THR A 125 -10.72 6.21 -6.88
CA THR A 125 -10.77 5.12 -7.86
C THR A 125 -11.79 5.35 -8.96
N ASN A 126 -12.98 5.83 -8.61
CA ASN A 126 -14.12 5.97 -9.52
C ASN A 126 -14.56 7.42 -9.75
N GLY A 127 -14.11 8.35 -8.90
CA GLY A 127 -14.44 9.77 -8.99
C GLY A 127 -13.61 10.49 -10.05
N GLY A 128 -14.20 11.51 -10.67
CA GLY A 128 -13.47 12.40 -11.57
C GLY A 128 -12.25 13.03 -10.88
N SER A 129 -11.20 13.29 -11.67
CA SER A 129 -9.89 13.81 -11.18
C SER A 129 -9.94 15.19 -10.52
N ASP A 130 -11.10 15.82 -10.46
CA ASP A 130 -11.30 17.18 -10.01
C ASP A 130 -11.49 17.26 -8.50
N ARG A 131 -10.38 17.06 -7.79
CA ARG A 131 -10.26 17.50 -6.39
C ARG A 131 -10.37 19.02 -6.38
N LYS A 132 -11.53 19.54 -5.99
CA LYS A 132 -11.76 20.97 -5.80
C LYS A 132 -11.01 21.43 -4.55
N LEU A 133 -10.17 22.44 -4.72
CA LEU A 133 -9.54 23.13 -3.60
C LEU A 133 -10.49 24.21 -3.08
N GLU A 134 -10.29 24.61 -1.83
CA GLU A 134 -10.99 25.77 -1.27
C GLU A 134 -10.72 27.03 -2.11
N ASN A 135 -11.76 27.82 -2.39
CA ASN A 135 -11.61 29.06 -3.13
C ASN A 135 -10.88 30.09 -2.26
N MET A 136 -9.70 30.53 -2.73
CA MET A 136 -8.82 31.42 -1.97
C MET A 136 -8.25 32.50 -2.89
N PRO A 137 -8.14 33.75 -2.42
CA PRO A 137 -7.45 34.80 -3.16
C PRO A 137 -6.02 34.40 -3.54
N MET A 138 -5.59 34.78 -4.74
CA MET A 138 -4.32 34.33 -5.31
C MET A 138 -3.11 34.72 -4.47
N SER A 139 -3.11 35.93 -3.88
CA SER A 139 -2.04 36.42 -3.01
C SER A 139 -1.87 35.55 -1.77
N ILE A 140 -2.98 35.25 -1.08
CA ILE A 140 -3.02 34.39 0.11
C ILE A 140 -2.56 32.97 -0.25
N ARG A 141 -3.10 32.38 -1.32
CA ARG A 141 -2.73 31.03 -1.75
C ARG A 141 -1.23 30.95 -2.09
N LYS A 142 -0.68 31.92 -2.81
CA LYS A 142 0.76 32.00 -3.09
C LYS A 142 1.59 32.16 -1.81
N GLY A 143 1.13 32.97 -0.86
CA GLY A 143 1.77 33.14 0.44
C GLY A 143 1.85 31.83 1.23
N MET A 144 0.73 31.11 1.32
CA MET A 144 0.66 29.79 1.96
C MET A 144 1.60 28.76 1.32
N ILE A 145 1.63 28.70 -0.03
CA ILE A 145 2.55 27.81 -0.75
C ILE A 145 4.01 28.13 -0.41
N ARG A 146 4.39 29.41 -0.46
CA ARG A 146 5.77 29.84 -0.15
C ARG A 146 6.15 29.53 1.30
N ALA A 147 5.25 29.77 2.25
CA ALA A 147 5.48 29.49 3.66
C ALA A 147 5.68 27.98 3.91
N GLN A 148 4.85 27.14 3.28
CA GLN A 148 5.03 25.69 3.39
C GLN A 148 6.32 25.22 2.73
N MET A 149 6.65 25.74 1.54
CA MET A 149 7.90 25.38 0.86
C MET A 149 9.12 25.71 1.73
N ARG A 150 9.12 26.87 2.42
CA ARG A 150 10.16 27.24 3.38
C ARG A 150 10.22 26.29 4.58
N ARG A 151 9.05 25.89 5.11
CA ARG A 151 8.99 24.94 6.25
C ARG A 151 9.50 23.56 5.85
N ILE A 152 9.15 23.09 4.66
CA ILE A 152 9.63 21.82 4.10
C ILE A 152 11.13 21.89 3.84
N SER A 153 11.64 22.97 3.23
CA SER A 153 13.07 23.09 2.93
C SER A 153 13.90 23.08 4.21
N LYS A 154 13.47 23.83 5.23
CA LYS A 154 14.11 23.84 6.55
C LYS A 154 14.12 22.44 7.18
N TYR A 155 12.97 21.76 7.18
CA TYR A 155 12.88 20.39 7.73
C TYR A 155 13.77 19.38 6.98
N GLU A 156 13.86 19.49 5.66
CA GLU A 156 14.72 18.60 4.85
C GLU A 156 16.21 18.91 5.01
N GLU A 157 16.57 20.18 5.23
CA GLU A 157 17.94 20.63 5.51
C GLU A 157 18.39 20.15 6.89
N GLU A 158 17.60 20.42 7.94
CA GLU A 158 17.88 19.96 9.31
C GLU A 158 18.00 18.43 9.38
N ALA A 159 17.12 17.69 8.70
CA ALA A 159 17.22 16.23 8.65
C ALA A 159 18.47 15.76 7.91
N ARG A 160 18.89 16.46 6.85
CA ARG A 160 20.12 16.13 6.12
C ARG A 160 21.36 16.40 6.96
N GLU A 161 21.40 17.52 7.66
CA GLU A 161 22.49 17.90 8.58
C GLU A 161 22.60 16.92 9.75
N ALA A 162 21.46 16.49 10.30
CA ALA A 162 21.40 15.50 11.38
C ALA A 162 21.61 14.05 10.92
N GLY A 163 21.72 13.79 9.61
CA GLY A 163 21.84 12.43 9.06
C GLY A 163 20.56 11.58 9.16
N ILE A 164 19.40 12.20 9.36
CA ILE A 164 18.11 11.53 9.46
C ILE A 164 17.56 11.23 8.05
N VAL A 165 17.23 9.95 7.80
CA VAL A 165 16.66 9.52 6.52
C VAL A 165 15.16 9.77 6.48
N LEU A 166 14.74 10.69 5.61
CA LEU A 166 13.32 11.00 5.38
C LEU A 166 12.69 10.10 4.28
N SER A 167 11.37 9.94 4.32
CA SER A 167 10.59 9.27 3.27
C SER A 167 10.73 9.97 1.91
N LYS A 168 10.60 9.23 0.80
CA LYS A 168 10.72 9.79 -0.56
C LYS A 168 9.35 10.21 -1.09
N ASN A 169 9.27 11.41 -1.68
CA ASN A 169 8.05 11.93 -2.30
C ASN A 169 8.20 12.09 -3.83
N ARG A 170 7.08 12.13 -4.56
CA ARG A 170 7.12 12.37 -6.01
C ARG A 170 7.52 13.82 -6.29
N LYS A 171 8.23 14.06 -7.40
CA LYS A 171 8.62 15.41 -7.81
C LYS A 171 7.40 16.32 -7.95
N GLY A 172 7.46 17.51 -7.36
CA GLY A 172 6.38 18.50 -7.38
C GLY A 172 5.28 18.29 -6.33
N GLN A 173 5.32 17.20 -5.56
CA GLN A 173 4.48 17.02 -4.38
C GLN A 173 5.12 17.67 -3.16
N PHE A 174 4.28 18.24 -2.29
CA PHE A 174 4.73 18.71 -0.99
C PHE A 174 4.95 17.52 -0.06
N ARG A 175 6.03 17.57 0.73
CA ARG A 175 6.20 16.65 1.83
C ARG A 175 5.10 16.86 2.85
N LYS A 176 4.44 15.77 3.23
CA LYS A 176 3.56 15.73 4.42
C LYS A 176 4.45 15.88 5.64
N ILE A 177 4.54 17.10 6.15
CA ILE A 177 5.12 17.42 7.45
C ILE A 177 3.98 17.54 8.47
N HIS A 178 4.32 17.62 9.76
CA HIS A 178 3.33 17.79 10.80
C HIS A 178 2.47 19.05 10.57
N ASP A 179 1.13 18.89 10.64
CA ASP A 179 0.15 19.95 10.46
C ASP A 179 -0.68 20.08 11.73
N SER A 180 -0.31 21.03 12.58
CA SER A 180 -0.99 21.34 13.84
C SER A 180 -2.25 22.21 13.65
N GLY A 181 -2.57 22.62 12.42
CA GLY A 181 -3.77 23.40 12.16
C GLY A 181 -5.05 22.58 12.32
N SER A 182 -6.18 23.24 12.55
CA SER A 182 -7.52 22.61 12.65
C SER A 182 -8.15 22.27 11.28
N SER A 183 -7.79 22.99 10.21
CA SER A 183 -8.14 22.67 8.81
C SER A 183 -6.93 22.13 8.04
N SER A 184 -7.14 21.12 7.20
CA SER A 184 -6.06 20.51 6.43
C SER A 184 -5.45 21.51 5.46
N PHE A 185 -4.14 21.73 5.55
CA PHE A 185 -3.41 22.54 4.57
C PHE A 185 -3.63 22.03 3.12
N THR A 186 -3.82 20.72 2.95
CA THR A 186 -3.98 20.09 1.63
C THR A 186 -5.28 20.46 0.91
N GLU A 187 -6.34 20.86 1.64
CA GLU A 187 -7.61 21.30 1.06
C GLU A 187 -7.50 22.68 0.41
N ARG A 188 -6.75 23.58 1.06
CA ARG A 188 -6.55 24.96 0.61
C ARG A 188 -5.62 25.10 -0.58
N ILE A 189 -4.61 24.25 -0.59
CA ILE A 189 -3.38 24.52 -1.32
C ILE A 189 -2.98 23.32 -2.21
N GLY A 190 -3.61 22.17 -1.98
CA GLY A 190 -3.37 20.92 -2.69
C GLY A 190 -2.22 20.11 -2.11
N THR A 191 -1.94 18.97 -2.74
CA THR A 191 -0.84 18.06 -2.38
C THR A 191 0.48 18.45 -3.05
N GLY A 192 0.49 19.46 -3.92
CA GLY A 192 1.66 19.83 -4.70
C GLY A 192 1.34 20.89 -5.74
N VAL A 193 2.39 21.49 -6.31
CA VAL A 193 2.24 22.39 -7.45
C VAL A 193 2.06 21.54 -8.71
N LYS A 194 0.82 21.39 -9.16
CA LYS A 194 0.49 20.67 -10.40
C LYS A 194 1.16 21.37 -11.59
N LYS A 195 2.20 20.77 -12.14
CA LYS A 195 2.74 21.16 -13.45
C LYS A 195 2.10 20.27 -14.51
N GLN A 196 1.56 20.88 -15.56
CA GLN A 196 1.04 20.13 -16.69
C GLN A 196 2.19 19.37 -17.34
N VAL A 197 2.02 18.06 -17.51
CA VAL A 197 2.98 17.24 -18.25
C VAL A 197 2.80 17.58 -19.72
N ARG A 198 3.63 18.51 -20.21
CA ARG A 198 3.66 18.86 -21.62
C ARG A 198 4.76 18.05 -22.30
N LEU A 199 4.41 17.40 -23.40
CA LEU A 199 5.42 16.84 -24.29
C LEU A 199 6.23 18.00 -24.87
N ARG A 200 7.54 17.80 -25.02
CA ARG A 200 8.41 18.79 -25.67
C ARG A 200 7.92 18.96 -27.10
N ASP A 201 7.74 20.22 -27.53
CA ASP A 201 7.49 20.53 -28.92
C ASP A 201 8.67 20.03 -29.77
N ARG A 202 8.38 19.21 -30.77
CA ARG A 202 9.39 18.58 -31.65
C ARG A 202 9.54 19.34 -32.97
N GLY A 203 8.84 20.47 -33.14
CA GLY A 203 8.83 21.22 -34.39
C GLY A 203 8.13 20.47 -35.52
N LEU A 204 8.20 21.05 -36.72
CA LEU A 204 7.60 20.47 -37.92
C LEU A 204 8.51 19.38 -38.51
N LYS A 205 7.93 18.22 -38.84
CA LYS A 205 8.65 17.15 -39.53
C LYS A 205 8.80 17.50 -41.01
N ILE A 206 10.03 17.81 -41.43
CA ILE A 206 10.34 18.18 -42.82
C ILE A 206 10.64 16.94 -43.69
N ASN A 207 11.58 16.09 -43.26
CA ASN A 207 12.04 14.98 -44.09
C ASN A 207 11.18 13.72 -43.88
N SER A 208 10.76 13.09 -44.98
CA SER A 208 10.02 11.82 -44.99
C SER A 208 10.90 10.61 -45.33
N VAL A 209 12.06 10.84 -45.95
CA VAL A 209 13.00 9.79 -46.38
C VAL A 209 14.15 9.62 -45.39
N GLY A 210 14.51 8.36 -45.12
CA GLY A 210 15.64 8.02 -44.27
C GLY A 210 15.48 8.37 -42.79
N LYS A 211 16.55 8.13 -42.03
CA LYS A 211 16.66 8.47 -40.61
C LYS A 211 17.69 9.59 -40.42
N ALA A 212 17.26 10.70 -39.85
CA ALA A 212 18.19 11.75 -39.41
C ALA A 212 18.89 11.30 -38.12
N THR A 213 20.19 11.07 -38.21
CA THR A 213 21.07 10.74 -37.08
C THR A 213 22.10 11.85 -36.88
N SER A 214 22.92 11.76 -35.84
CA SER A 214 24.04 12.69 -35.63
C SER A 214 25.06 12.69 -36.80
N HIS A 215 25.13 11.62 -37.59
CA HIS A 215 26.06 11.47 -38.73
C HIS A 215 25.43 11.85 -40.09
N GLY A 216 24.22 12.43 -40.08
CA GLY A 216 23.49 12.84 -41.28
C GLY A 216 22.25 11.99 -41.58
N VAL A 217 21.75 12.10 -42.81
CA VAL A 217 20.55 11.37 -43.27
C VAL A 217 20.95 10.02 -43.83
N ILE A 218 20.58 8.95 -43.11
CA ILE A 218 20.85 7.58 -43.54
C ILE A 218 19.65 7.07 -44.34
N LEU A 219 19.88 6.78 -45.63
CA LEU A 219 18.88 6.19 -46.53
C LEU A 219 19.01 4.66 -46.54
N SER A 220 17.89 3.96 -46.38
CA SER A 220 17.87 2.50 -46.51
C SER A 220 18.07 2.10 -47.97
N LYS A 221 18.70 0.94 -48.22
CA LYS A 221 18.77 0.34 -49.57
C LYS A 221 17.40 0.21 -50.22
N HIS A 222 16.36 -0.03 -49.41
CA HIS A 222 14.98 -0.08 -49.88
C HIS A 222 14.45 1.29 -50.34
N ASP A 223 14.71 2.35 -49.58
CA ASP A 223 14.28 3.72 -49.93
C ASP A 223 14.97 4.20 -51.20
N ILE A 224 16.27 3.91 -51.30
CA ILE A 224 17.06 4.16 -52.51
C ILE A 224 16.42 3.43 -53.70
N ALA A 225 16.22 2.11 -53.61
CA ALA A 225 15.63 1.32 -54.70
C ALA A 225 14.20 1.76 -55.07
N LYS A 226 13.41 2.21 -54.10
CA LYS A 226 12.04 2.70 -54.33
C LYS A 226 12.03 4.02 -55.10
N ILE A 227 12.95 4.93 -54.78
CA ILE A 227 13.05 6.26 -55.40
C ILE A 227 13.76 6.18 -56.75
N THR A 228 14.84 5.40 -56.86
CA THR A 228 15.60 5.24 -58.10
C THR A 228 14.93 4.32 -59.11
N GLY A 229 13.80 3.67 -58.76
CA GLY A 229 13.06 2.81 -59.67
C GLY A 229 13.75 1.47 -59.94
N GLY A 230 14.22 0.79 -58.87
CA GLY A 230 14.88 -0.50 -58.94
C GLY A 230 14.13 -1.49 -59.84
N ASP A 231 14.88 -2.02 -60.81
CA ASP A 231 14.44 -2.79 -61.97
C ASP A 231 13.32 -3.81 -61.64
N ARG A 232 12.06 -3.42 -61.89
CA ARG A 232 10.87 -4.26 -61.68
C ARG A 232 10.81 -5.48 -62.61
N ARG A 233 11.88 -5.77 -63.37
CA ARG A 233 11.90 -6.75 -64.46
C ARG A 233 12.29 -8.18 -64.05
N LYS A 234 12.55 -8.48 -62.78
CA LYS A 234 13.04 -9.81 -62.34
C LYS A 234 12.10 -10.64 -61.45
N ARG A 235 10.77 -10.50 -61.61
CA ARG A 235 9.79 -11.46 -61.06
C ARG A 235 8.80 -11.88 -62.14
N GLY A 236 9.25 -12.71 -63.08
CA GLY A 236 8.39 -13.19 -64.16
C GLY A 236 9.06 -14.13 -65.14
N ARG A 237 9.76 -15.17 -64.68
CA ARG A 237 10.03 -16.38 -65.47
C ARG A 237 10.42 -17.52 -64.53
N ARG A 238 9.40 -18.20 -63.99
CA ARG A 238 9.53 -19.62 -63.64
C ARG A 238 9.13 -20.36 -64.89
N ASP A 239 10.10 -20.99 -65.54
CA ASP A 239 9.86 -21.90 -66.65
C ASP A 239 8.88 -23.00 -66.18
N ARG A 240 7.78 -23.13 -66.91
CA ARG A 240 7.07 -24.39 -67.00
C ARG A 240 7.80 -25.21 -68.06
N ARG A 241 8.49 -26.25 -67.63
CA ARG A 241 8.66 -27.52 -68.35
C ARG A 241 9.24 -28.53 -67.38
#